data_AF-R9ABF5-F1
#
_entry.id   AF-R9ABF5-F1
#
_cell.length_a   1.000
_cell.length_b   1.000
_cell.length_c   1.000
_cell.angle_alpha   90.00
_cell.angle_beta   90.00
_cell.angle_gamma   90.00
#
_symmetry.space_group_name_H-M   'P 1'
#
loop_
_entity.id
_entity.type
_entity.pdbx_description
1 polymer ?
#
loop_
_entity_poly.entity_id
_entity_poly.type
_entity_poly.pdbx_seq_one_letter_code
_entity_poly.pdbx_strand_id
1 'polypeptide(L)'
;MKLSILAYNLIVAVAVAGVVQLDSSSFNQAILSNDYSTSFVAFTAPWCGHCQRLHAPLNQAANSLDGLVSFYNVNCDDSKNSNICSKYNVKGFPTLKMFNRGSKSPPKDYNGERTSAAISEWAGREMRNVVSRLGDYGALQSWLNKDTHSPHILVYTAKSSTPTLLKALGLKFPGAKFGVMKSTSRNAEVKDALGLGENDIPALFVITDGSIENAERYQGKLKYKPLNQYLQQTLPSQSKTPLSNDSKKPRTEL
;
A
#
# COMPACT_ATOMS: atom_id res chain seq x y z
N MET A 1 13.22 -1.12 -56.54
CA MET A 1 12.81 -0.67 -55.19
C MET A 1 13.06 -1.80 -54.20
N LYS A 2 14.08 -1.70 -53.33
CA LYS A 2 14.32 -2.68 -52.25
C LYS A 2 13.74 -2.11 -50.96
N LEU A 3 12.67 -2.72 -50.46
CA LEU A 3 12.09 -2.42 -49.15
C LEU A 3 12.93 -3.12 -48.08
N SER A 4 13.73 -2.37 -47.34
CA SER A 4 14.40 -2.86 -46.14
C SER A 4 13.45 -2.75 -44.95
N ILE A 5 12.98 -3.89 -44.44
CA ILE A 5 12.20 -3.98 -43.21
C ILE A 5 13.19 -3.99 -42.04
N LEU A 6 13.28 -2.89 -41.30
CA LEU A 6 14.03 -2.83 -40.04
C LEU A 6 13.17 -3.45 -38.93
N ALA A 7 13.54 -4.64 -38.48
CA ALA A 7 12.97 -5.25 -37.29
C ALA A 7 13.45 -4.50 -36.04
N TYR A 8 12.56 -3.71 -35.44
CA TYR A 8 12.79 -3.11 -34.13
C TYR A 8 12.63 -4.19 -33.06
N ASN A 9 13.75 -4.65 -32.48
CA ASN A 9 13.73 -5.44 -31.26
C ASN A 9 13.38 -4.51 -30.09
N LEU A 10 12.11 -4.50 -29.69
CA LEU A 10 11.64 -3.82 -28.49
C LEU A 10 12.14 -4.59 -27.26
N ILE A 11 13.26 -4.16 -26.68
CA ILE A 11 13.68 -4.61 -25.35
C ILE A 11 12.66 -4.06 -24.35
N VAL A 12 11.75 -4.92 -23.89
CA VAL A 12 10.88 -4.60 -22.75
C VAL A 12 11.75 -4.64 -21.49
N ALA A 13 12.22 -3.47 -21.05
CA ALA A 13 12.83 -3.33 -19.74
C ALA A 13 11.77 -3.64 -18.68
N VAL A 14 11.80 -4.86 -18.12
CA VAL A 14 11.05 -5.18 -16.91
C VAL A 14 11.71 -4.43 -15.76
N ALA A 15 11.13 -3.29 -15.36
CA ALA A 15 11.55 -2.59 -14.16
C ALA A 15 11.33 -3.51 -12.94
N VAL A 16 12.42 -4.08 -12.42
CA VAL A 16 12.42 -4.86 -11.17
C VAL A 16 12.24 -3.87 -10.02
N ALA A 17 11.23 -4.08 -9.17
CA ALA A 17 11.02 -3.26 -8.00
C ALA A 17 12.11 -3.56 -6.96
N GLY A 18 13.14 -2.73 -6.94
CA GLY A 18 14.31 -2.89 -6.08
C GLY A 18 14.26 -2.04 -4.81
N VAL A 19 15.19 -2.31 -3.91
CA VAL A 19 15.49 -1.43 -2.76
C VAL A 19 16.16 -0.16 -3.28
N VAL A 20 15.53 1.00 -3.05
CA VAL A 20 16.06 2.29 -3.50
C VAL A 20 17.02 2.87 -2.46
N GLN A 21 18.20 3.30 -2.89
CA GLN A 21 19.13 4.00 -2.01
C GLN A 21 18.65 5.43 -1.76
N LEU A 22 18.58 5.82 -0.48
CA LEU A 22 18.26 7.17 -0.07
C LEU A 22 19.44 7.76 0.69
N ASP A 23 19.51 9.09 0.58
CA ASP A 23 20.39 9.93 1.36
C ASP A 23 19.58 11.01 2.08
N SER A 24 20.27 11.88 2.81
CA SER A 24 19.63 12.96 3.55
C SER A 24 18.79 13.93 2.72
N SER A 25 19.14 14.14 1.45
CA SER A 25 18.40 15.05 0.57
C SER A 25 17.10 14.43 0.04
N SER A 26 17.11 13.11 -0.18
CA SER A 26 16.01 12.37 -0.80
C SER A 26 15.06 11.72 0.21
N PHE A 27 15.50 11.49 1.44
CA PHE A 27 14.72 10.79 2.48
C PHE A 27 13.38 11.44 2.76
N ASN A 28 13.38 12.76 3.00
CA ASN A 28 12.16 13.48 3.36
C ASN A 28 11.15 13.41 2.22
N GLN A 29 11.58 13.61 0.97
CA GLN A 29 10.68 13.54 -0.17
C GLN A 29 10.10 12.13 -0.35
N ALA A 30 10.94 11.10 -0.28
CA ALA A 30 10.54 9.72 -0.51
C ALA A 30 9.58 9.19 0.56
N ILE A 31 9.82 9.55 1.83
CA ILE A 31 9.14 8.94 2.99
C ILE A 31 8.19 9.91 3.67
N LEU A 32 8.60 11.15 3.88
CA LEU A 32 7.82 12.16 4.62
C LEU A 32 6.91 13.00 3.73
N SER A 33 7.14 13.08 2.42
CA SER A 33 6.33 13.87 1.47
C SER A 33 5.47 13.04 0.51
N ASN A 34 5.61 11.70 0.49
CA ASN A 34 4.67 10.82 -0.19
C ASN A 34 3.45 10.49 0.69
N ASP A 35 2.30 11.16 0.48
CA ASP A 35 1.13 11.13 1.40
C ASP A 35 0.47 9.76 1.56
N TYR A 36 0.83 8.81 0.70
CA TYR A 36 0.04 7.61 0.46
C TYR A 36 0.82 6.30 0.59
N SER A 37 2.16 6.36 0.68
CA SER A 37 3.00 5.16 0.71
C SER A 37 3.37 4.72 2.13
N THR A 38 3.36 3.41 2.34
CA THR A 38 4.08 2.78 3.46
C THR A 38 5.50 2.50 3.00
N SER A 39 6.48 2.82 3.83
CA SER A 39 7.90 2.64 3.51
C SER A 39 8.60 1.73 4.52
N PHE A 40 9.40 0.78 4.04
CA PHE A 40 10.28 -0.06 4.85
C PHE A 40 11.73 0.34 4.56
N VAL A 41 12.46 0.77 5.59
CA VAL A 41 13.80 1.35 5.45
C VAL A 41 14.81 0.50 6.21
N ALA A 42 15.87 0.09 5.52
CA ALA A 42 17.05 -0.49 6.11
C ALA A 42 18.13 0.58 6.33
N PHE A 43 18.56 0.76 7.57
CA PHE A 43 19.72 1.58 7.91
C PHE A 43 20.94 0.65 8.04
N THR A 44 21.93 0.84 7.17
CA THR A 44 23.04 -0.10 6.96
C THR A 44 24.40 0.59 6.89
N ALA A 45 25.46 -0.21 6.80
CA ALA A 45 26.82 0.23 6.49
C ALA A 45 27.47 -0.80 5.54
N PRO A 46 28.37 -0.39 4.62
CA PRO A 46 28.91 -1.28 3.59
C PRO A 46 29.84 -2.36 4.16
N TRP A 47 30.56 -2.06 5.24
CA TRP A 47 31.48 -2.98 5.91
C TRP A 47 30.77 -3.99 6.82
N CYS A 48 29.47 -3.83 7.06
CA CYS A 48 28.69 -4.67 7.98
C CYS A 48 28.28 -5.99 7.30
N GLY A 49 28.88 -7.11 7.72
CA GLY A 49 28.56 -8.44 7.18
C GLY A 49 27.10 -8.86 7.36
N HIS A 50 26.42 -8.40 8.41
CA HIS A 50 24.98 -8.63 8.61
C HIS A 50 24.11 -7.89 7.58
N CYS A 51 24.58 -6.75 7.11
CA CYS A 51 23.91 -5.91 6.13
C CYS A 51 24.04 -6.53 4.73
N GLN A 52 25.23 -7.01 4.39
CA GLN A 52 25.48 -7.73 3.14
C GLN A 52 24.58 -8.96 2.99
N ARG A 53 24.39 -9.74 4.07
CA ARG A 53 23.47 -10.90 4.07
C ARG A 53 22.00 -10.53 3.94
N LEU A 54 21.61 -9.32 4.36
CA LEU A 54 20.24 -8.82 4.26
C LEU A 54 19.87 -8.36 2.84
N HIS A 55 20.84 -8.00 1.99
CA HIS A 55 20.58 -7.41 0.68
C HIS A 55 19.65 -8.26 -0.21
N ALA A 56 19.89 -9.57 -0.31
CA ALA A 56 19.07 -10.45 -1.15
C ALA A 56 17.64 -10.64 -0.57
N PRO A 57 17.47 -11.01 0.72
CA PRO A 57 16.14 -11.05 1.34
C PRO A 57 15.34 -9.75 1.21
N LEU A 58 15.99 -8.60 1.39
CA LEU A 58 15.33 -7.30 1.31
C LEU A 58 14.85 -6.96 -0.11
N ASN A 59 15.65 -7.27 -1.14
CA ASN A 59 15.23 -7.11 -2.54
C ASN A 59 14.12 -8.07 -2.94
N GLN A 60 14.13 -9.31 -2.44
CA GLN A 60 13.03 -10.25 -2.67
C GLN A 60 11.73 -9.75 -2.00
N ALA A 61 11.83 -9.22 -0.79
CA ALA A 61 10.70 -8.61 -0.10
C ALA A 61 10.14 -7.41 -0.87
N ALA A 62 11.01 -6.51 -1.34
CA ALA A 62 10.65 -5.36 -2.18
C ALA A 62 9.88 -5.78 -3.43
N ASN A 63 10.36 -6.81 -4.14
CA ASN A 63 9.67 -7.36 -5.30
C ASN A 63 8.29 -7.95 -4.95
N SER A 64 8.20 -8.70 -3.83
CA SER A 64 6.93 -9.34 -3.42
C SER A 64 5.85 -8.34 -3.00
N LEU A 65 6.26 -7.14 -2.57
CA LEU A 65 5.40 -6.05 -2.12
C LEU A 65 5.42 -4.86 -3.09
N ASP A 66 5.80 -5.09 -4.36
CA ASP A 66 5.85 -4.04 -5.38
C ASP A 66 4.51 -3.29 -5.47
N GLY A 67 4.60 -1.96 -5.35
CA GLY A 67 3.47 -1.03 -5.29
C GLY A 67 2.70 -1.02 -3.97
N LEU A 68 2.87 -2.02 -3.09
CA LEU A 68 2.21 -2.08 -1.78
C LEU A 68 3.04 -1.38 -0.70
N VAL A 69 4.34 -1.65 -0.67
CA VAL A 69 5.30 -1.07 0.28
C VAL A 69 6.56 -0.67 -0.48
N SER A 70 7.02 0.55 -0.27
CA SER A 70 8.28 1.03 -0.85
C SER A 70 9.45 0.61 0.05
N PHE A 71 10.50 0.05 -0.56
CA PHE A 71 11.68 -0.41 0.18
C PHE A 71 12.86 0.52 -0.09
N TYR A 72 13.54 0.91 0.98
CA TYR A 72 14.67 1.83 0.92
C TYR A 72 15.85 1.33 1.73
N ASN A 73 17.04 1.80 1.36
CA ASN A 73 18.25 1.64 2.15
C ASN A 73 18.92 2.99 2.37
N VAL A 74 19.41 3.23 3.58
CA VAL A 74 20.21 4.40 3.94
C VAL A 74 21.56 3.91 4.46
N ASN A 75 22.64 4.33 3.83
CA ASN A 75 23.99 4.06 4.31
C ASN A 75 24.36 5.05 5.42
N CYS A 76 24.38 4.59 6.66
CA CYS A 76 24.74 5.40 7.84
C CYS A 76 26.25 5.58 8.06
N ASP A 77 27.08 4.90 7.28
CA ASP A 77 28.53 5.12 7.26
C ASP A 77 28.90 6.39 6.48
N ASP A 78 28.04 6.82 5.56
CA ASP A 78 28.19 8.10 4.87
C ASP A 78 27.84 9.25 5.82
N SER A 79 28.83 10.12 6.07
CA SER A 79 28.70 11.34 6.88
C SER A 79 27.46 12.19 6.53
N LYS A 80 27.04 12.23 5.26
CA LYS A 80 25.85 12.95 4.80
C LYS A 80 24.56 12.46 5.45
N ASN A 81 24.52 11.20 5.87
CA ASN A 81 23.35 10.53 6.45
C ASN A 81 23.35 10.49 7.98
N SER A 82 24.40 10.99 8.63
CA SER A 82 24.59 10.94 10.09
C SER A 82 23.41 11.56 10.86
N ASN A 83 22.89 12.70 10.37
CA ASN A 83 21.72 13.36 10.96
C ASN A 83 20.46 12.49 10.91
N ILE A 84 20.19 11.79 9.81
CA ILE A 84 19.03 10.92 9.67
C ILE A 84 19.16 9.66 10.53
N CYS A 85 20.34 9.03 10.50
CA CYS A 85 20.60 7.84 11.30
C CYS A 85 20.50 8.14 12.81
N SER A 86 21.01 9.30 13.24
CA SER A 86 20.86 9.79 14.61
C SER A 86 19.40 10.11 14.96
N LYS A 87 18.68 10.83 14.06
CA LYS A 87 17.27 11.20 14.25
C LYS A 87 16.37 9.98 14.48
N TYR A 88 16.63 8.87 13.79
CA TYR A 88 15.87 7.63 13.95
C TYR A 88 16.50 6.64 14.95
N ASN A 89 17.46 7.11 15.77
CA ASN A 89 18.07 6.34 16.85
C ASN A 89 18.69 5.00 16.37
N VAL A 90 19.43 5.05 15.27
CA VAL A 90 20.16 3.89 14.73
C VAL A 90 21.40 3.66 15.57
N LYS A 91 21.41 2.58 16.36
CA LYS A 91 22.52 2.22 17.28
C LYS A 91 23.39 1.06 16.80
N GLY A 92 23.01 0.42 15.70
CA GLY A 92 23.68 -0.74 15.14
C GLY A 92 23.09 -1.15 13.80
N PHE A 93 23.77 -2.05 13.10
CA PHE A 93 23.40 -2.40 11.73
C PHE A 93 23.15 -3.89 11.51
N PRO A 94 22.23 -4.25 10.59
CA PRO A 94 21.20 -3.38 10.04
C PRO A 94 20.14 -3.04 11.11
N THR A 95 19.64 -1.81 11.09
CA THR A 95 18.41 -1.42 11.80
C THR A 95 17.28 -1.29 10.78
N LEU A 96 16.17 -1.98 11.00
CA LEU A 96 15.05 -2.05 10.07
C LEU A 96 13.84 -1.33 10.66
N LYS A 97 13.26 -0.39 9.92
CA LYS A 97 12.12 0.41 10.40
C LYS A 97 11.06 0.57 9.34
N MET A 98 9.81 0.64 9.78
CA MET A 98 8.67 0.92 8.92
C MET A 98 8.02 2.26 9.24
N PHE A 99 7.76 3.02 8.19
CA PHE A 99 7.18 4.34 8.19
C PHE A 99 5.80 4.23 7.55
N ASN A 100 4.75 4.28 8.38
CA ASN A 100 3.37 4.35 7.94
C ASN A 100 2.94 5.83 7.91
N ARG A 101 2.81 6.45 6.73
CA ARG A 101 2.35 7.84 6.68
C ARG A 101 0.83 7.95 6.93
N GLY A 102 0.41 9.08 7.49
CA GLY A 102 -0.94 9.29 8.03
C GLY A 102 -1.12 8.72 9.45
N SER A 103 -0.10 8.05 9.99
CA SER A 103 -0.01 7.73 11.41
C SER A 103 0.82 8.80 12.12
N LYS A 104 0.28 9.41 13.19
CA LYS A 104 1.07 10.28 14.10
C LYS A 104 2.10 9.47 14.92
N SER A 105 2.19 8.16 14.69
CA SER A 105 3.06 7.27 15.44
C SER A 105 4.51 7.35 14.94
N PRO A 106 5.49 7.16 15.84
CA PRO A 106 6.88 7.00 15.42
C PRO A 106 7.04 5.78 14.49
N PRO A 107 8.12 5.72 13.69
CA PRO A 107 8.45 4.54 12.90
C PRO A 107 8.54 3.30 13.78
N LYS A 108 8.09 2.16 13.27
CA LYS A 108 8.10 0.88 14.00
C LYS A 108 9.36 0.10 13.68
N ASP A 109 10.02 -0.41 14.70
CA ASP A 109 11.22 -1.23 14.54
C ASP A 109 10.83 -2.67 14.19
N TYR A 110 11.55 -3.24 13.21
CA TYR A 110 11.44 -4.63 12.85
C TYR A 110 12.60 -5.43 13.46
N ASN A 111 12.25 -6.29 14.42
CA ASN A 111 13.19 -7.16 15.14
C ASN A 111 12.98 -8.66 14.82
N GLY A 112 12.22 -8.97 13.77
CA GLY A 112 11.97 -10.36 13.35
C GLY A 112 13.09 -10.96 12.50
N GLU A 113 12.85 -12.16 11.99
CA GLU A 113 13.80 -12.86 11.12
C GLU A 113 14.10 -12.11 9.82
N ARG A 114 15.36 -12.07 9.42
CA ARG A 114 15.79 -11.31 8.22
C ARG A 114 15.64 -12.12 6.92
N THR A 115 14.55 -12.88 6.81
CA THR A 115 14.16 -13.61 5.60
C THR A 115 13.15 -12.79 4.79
N SER A 116 13.08 -13.00 3.47
CA SER A 116 12.17 -12.25 2.61
C SER A 116 10.71 -12.48 3.00
N ALA A 117 10.33 -13.72 3.32
CA ALA A 117 8.99 -14.07 3.77
C ALA A 117 8.60 -13.37 5.07
N ALA A 118 9.45 -13.41 6.10
CA ALA A 118 9.16 -12.80 7.39
C ALA A 118 9.05 -11.27 7.32
N ILE A 119 9.92 -10.64 6.51
CA ILE A 119 9.86 -9.19 6.25
C ILE A 119 8.56 -8.83 5.53
N SER A 120 8.22 -9.53 4.44
CA SER A 120 7.03 -9.24 3.65
C SER A 120 5.74 -9.43 4.43
N GLU A 121 5.65 -10.51 5.20
CA GLU A 121 4.48 -10.80 6.02
C GLU A 121 4.30 -9.75 7.11
N TRP A 122 5.38 -9.40 7.83
CA TRP A 122 5.32 -8.37 8.86
C TRP A 122 4.97 -7.00 8.29
N ALA A 123 5.61 -6.58 7.20
CA ALA A 123 5.34 -5.29 6.57
C ALA A 123 3.87 -5.19 6.12
N GLY A 124 3.33 -6.23 5.46
CA GLY A 124 1.93 -6.24 5.02
C GLY A 124 0.92 -6.26 6.17
N ARG A 125 1.25 -6.91 7.29
CA ARG A 125 0.41 -6.88 8.51
C ARG A 125 0.40 -5.49 9.14
N GLU A 126 1.56 -4.88 9.28
CA GLU A 126 1.75 -3.63 10.00
C GLU A 126 1.34 -2.37 9.22
N MET A 127 1.14 -2.49 7.90
CA MET A 127 0.53 -1.43 7.10
C MET A 127 -0.71 -0.86 7.77
N ARG A 128 -0.80 0.47 7.83
CA ARG A 128 -1.98 1.17 8.34
C ARG A 128 -3.23 0.66 7.62
N ASN A 129 -4.21 0.22 8.39
CA ASN A 129 -5.44 -0.32 7.84
C ASN A 129 -6.57 0.72 7.92
N VAL A 130 -7.01 1.21 6.77
CA VAL A 130 -8.18 2.09 6.63
C VAL A 130 -9.40 1.37 6.06
N VAL A 131 -9.29 0.05 5.86
CA VAL A 131 -10.35 -0.78 5.28
C VAL A 131 -11.35 -1.18 6.37
N SER A 132 -12.64 -0.93 6.11
CA SER A 132 -13.73 -1.35 6.98
C SER A 132 -14.00 -2.85 6.82
N ARG A 133 -14.17 -3.58 7.93
CA ARG A 133 -14.64 -4.96 7.91
C ARG A 133 -16.15 -4.98 8.03
N LEU A 134 -16.83 -5.54 7.03
CA LEU A 134 -18.27 -5.60 6.96
C LEU A 134 -18.70 -7.03 7.35
N GLY A 135 -19.38 -7.13 8.50
CA GLY A 135 -19.69 -8.40 9.14
C GLY A 135 -20.95 -9.08 8.60
N ASP A 136 -21.92 -8.27 8.19
CA ASP A 136 -23.26 -8.63 7.73
C ASP A 136 -23.79 -7.60 6.71
N TYR A 137 -24.97 -7.87 6.15
CA TYR A 137 -25.63 -6.99 5.19
C TYR A 137 -26.02 -5.64 5.81
N GLY A 138 -26.47 -5.61 7.06
CA GLY A 138 -26.80 -4.36 7.76
C GLY A 138 -25.58 -3.44 7.93
N ALA A 139 -24.40 -4.00 8.23
CA ALA A 139 -23.15 -3.27 8.29
C ALA A 139 -22.74 -2.74 6.91
N LEU A 140 -22.98 -3.50 5.84
CA LEU A 140 -22.75 -3.04 4.47
C LEU A 140 -23.67 -1.86 4.10
N GLN A 141 -24.98 -1.97 4.36
CA GLN A 141 -25.92 -0.89 4.10
C GLN A 141 -25.56 0.36 4.91
N SER A 142 -25.26 0.19 6.20
CA SER A 142 -24.83 1.30 7.06
C SER A 142 -23.54 1.96 6.55
N TRP A 143 -22.61 1.18 6.03
CA TRP A 143 -21.36 1.67 5.46
C TRP A 143 -21.60 2.48 4.16
N LEU A 144 -22.43 1.98 3.25
CA LEU A 144 -22.81 2.66 2.01
C LEU A 144 -23.57 3.97 2.28
N ASN A 145 -24.55 3.93 3.19
CA ASN A 145 -25.44 5.06 3.48
C ASN A 145 -24.74 6.19 4.26
N LYS A 146 -23.63 5.89 4.95
CA LYS A 146 -22.89 6.89 5.73
C LYS A 146 -22.26 7.98 4.86
N ASP A 147 -21.91 7.66 3.61
CA ASP A 147 -21.23 8.59 2.71
C ASP A 147 -21.58 8.28 1.25
N THR A 148 -22.83 8.54 0.87
CA THR A 148 -23.38 8.21 -0.47
C THR A 148 -22.70 8.93 -1.63
N HIS A 149 -21.90 9.96 -1.36
CA HIS A 149 -21.18 10.74 -2.38
C HIS A 149 -19.77 10.18 -2.66
N SER A 150 -19.19 9.44 -1.73
CA SER A 150 -17.87 8.84 -1.90
C SER A 150 -17.99 7.48 -2.61
N PRO A 151 -17.10 7.18 -3.58
CA PRO A 151 -17.04 5.85 -4.14
C PRO A 151 -16.68 4.80 -3.07
N HIS A 152 -17.34 3.66 -3.11
CA HIS A 152 -17.14 2.52 -2.24
C HIS A 152 -16.52 1.36 -3.03
N ILE A 153 -15.39 0.86 -2.56
CA ILE A 153 -14.68 -0.28 -3.13
C ILE A 153 -14.88 -1.46 -2.18
N LEU A 154 -15.65 -2.45 -2.60
CA LEU A 154 -15.96 -3.64 -1.82
C LEU A 154 -15.17 -4.83 -2.35
N VAL A 155 -14.45 -5.52 -1.46
CA VAL A 155 -13.89 -6.84 -1.76
C VAL A 155 -14.66 -7.92 -1.02
N TYR A 156 -15.23 -8.87 -1.76
CA TYR A 156 -15.87 -10.06 -1.21
C TYR A 156 -14.92 -11.26 -1.34
N THR A 157 -14.56 -11.91 -0.24
CA THR A 157 -13.46 -12.91 -0.21
C THR A 157 -13.66 -14.02 0.82
N ALA A 158 -13.10 -15.20 0.59
CA ALA A 158 -13.06 -16.26 1.61
C ALA A 158 -12.04 -15.99 2.74
N LYS A 159 -11.06 -15.10 2.50
CA LYS A 159 -9.97 -14.82 3.45
C LYS A 159 -10.49 -14.10 4.69
N SER A 160 -9.95 -14.47 5.86
CA SER A 160 -10.31 -13.86 7.16
C SER A 160 -9.53 -12.57 7.46
N SER A 161 -8.40 -12.34 6.80
CA SER A 161 -7.58 -11.15 6.96
C SER A 161 -7.86 -10.11 5.88
N THR A 162 -7.75 -8.83 6.23
CA THR A 162 -7.80 -7.74 5.25
C THR A 162 -6.63 -7.86 4.28
N PRO A 163 -6.87 -8.00 2.96
CA PRO A 163 -5.80 -8.12 1.99
C PRO A 163 -4.86 -6.91 2.01
N THR A 164 -3.55 -7.14 2.01
CA THR A 164 -2.51 -6.08 1.95
C THR A 164 -2.72 -5.14 0.76
N LEU A 165 -3.11 -5.70 -0.38
CA LEU A 165 -3.52 -4.98 -1.58
C LEU A 165 -4.57 -3.91 -1.29
N LEU A 166 -5.60 -4.25 -0.51
CA LEU A 166 -6.70 -3.36 -0.20
C LEU A 166 -6.29 -2.26 0.77
N LYS A 167 -5.39 -2.56 1.73
CA LYS A 167 -4.79 -1.55 2.61
C LYS A 167 -4.01 -0.52 1.78
N ALA A 168 -3.19 -0.96 0.84
CA ALA A 168 -2.38 -0.08 0.00
C ALA A 168 -3.25 0.84 -0.86
N LEU A 169 -4.27 0.28 -1.53
CA LEU A 169 -5.22 1.07 -2.32
C LEU A 169 -6.03 2.04 -1.45
N GLY A 170 -6.47 1.61 -0.26
CA GLY A 170 -7.17 2.49 0.67
C GLY A 170 -6.35 3.69 1.13
N LEU A 171 -5.04 3.53 1.33
CA LEU A 171 -4.14 4.65 1.59
C LEU A 171 -3.95 5.52 0.34
N LYS A 172 -3.93 4.92 -0.85
CA LYS A 172 -3.70 5.63 -2.13
C LYS A 172 -4.87 6.48 -2.60
N PHE A 173 -6.09 6.11 -2.25
CA PHE A 173 -7.32 6.78 -2.66
C PHE A 173 -8.14 7.21 -1.43
N PRO A 174 -7.68 8.20 -0.64
CA PRO A 174 -8.35 8.60 0.60
C PRO A 174 -9.78 9.13 0.41
N GLY A 175 -10.12 9.60 -0.79
CA GLY A 175 -11.48 10.05 -1.14
C GLY A 175 -12.46 8.92 -1.44
N ALA A 176 -12.02 7.66 -1.42
CA ALA A 176 -12.89 6.51 -1.59
C ALA A 176 -12.89 5.63 -0.33
N LYS A 177 -14.00 4.94 -0.06
CA LYS A 177 -14.12 4.03 1.07
C LYS A 177 -13.77 2.63 0.62
N PHE A 178 -12.93 1.94 1.40
CA PHE A 178 -12.57 0.56 1.13
C PHE A 178 -13.18 -0.36 2.19
N GLY A 179 -13.88 -1.39 1.72
CA GLY A 179 -14.59 -2.37 2.53
C GLY A 179 -14.16 -3.78 2.16
N VAL A 180 -14.09 -4.66 3.15
CA VAL A 180 -13.91 -6.10 2.92
C VAL A 180 -15.01 -6.87 3.64
N MET A 181 -15.61 -7.80 2.92
CA MET A 181 -16.60 -8.73 3.44
C MET A 181 -16.12 -10.17 3.24
N LYS A 182 -16.24 -10.97 4.31
CA LYS A 182 -15.93 -12.39 4.25
C LYS A 182 -17.12 -13.17 3.69
N SER A 183 -16.87 -14.10 2.80
CA SER A 183 -17.86 -15.08 2.36
C SER A 183 -18.21 -16.01 3.52
N THR A 184 -19.42 -15.86 4.05
CA THR A 184 -19.99 -16.67 5.13
C THR A 184 -21.48 -16.84 4.89
N SER A 185 -22.11 -17.83 5.54
CA SER A 185 -23.57 -18.03 5.45
C SER A 185 -24.38 -16.81 5.87
N ARG A 186 -23.86 -15.98 6.78
CA ARG A 186 -24.49 -14.73 7.22
C ARG A 186 -24.55 -13.64 6.15
N ASN A 187 -23.79 -13.81 5.06
CA ASN A 187 -23.65 -12.83 3.98
C ASN A 187 -24.13 -13.41 2.64
N ALA A 188 -24.94 -14.47 2.67
CA ALA A 188 -25.43 -15.12 1.45
C ALA A 188 -26.23 -14.15 0.57
N GLU A 189 -27.06 -13.31 1.18
CA GLU A 189 -27.80 -12.26 0.47
C GLU A 189 -26.90 -11.25 -0.26
N VAL A 190 -25.72 -10.93 0.30
CA VAL A 190 -24.73 -10.07 -0.36
C VAL A 190 -24.12 -10.78 -1.56
N LYS A 191 -23.82 -12.07 -1.43
CA LYS A 191 -23.32 -12.90 -2.54
C LYS A 191 -24.31 -12.89 -3.70
N ASP A 192 -25.60 -13.06 -3.41
CA ASP A 192 -26.67 -13.11 -4.41
C ASP A 192 -26.88 -11.74 -5.05
N ALA A 193 -26.92 -10.66 -4.26
CA ALA A 193 -27.04 -9.29 -4.76
C ALA A 193 -25.87 -8.87 -5.66
N LEU A 194 -24.67 -9.41 -5.42
CA LEU A 194 -23.49 -9.20 -6.26
C LEU A 194 -23.40 -10.17 -7.45
N GLY A 195 -24.36 -11.09 -7.59
CA GLY A 195 -24.37 -12.11 -8.65
C GLY A 195 -23.18 -13.07 -8.62
N LEU A 196 -22.67 -13.41 -7.42
CA LEU A 196 -21.45 -14.22 -7.26
C LEU A 196 -21.76 -15.71 -7.13
N GLY A 197 -21.06 -16.55 -7.90
CA GLY A 197 -20.94 -17.99 -7.64
C GLY A 197 -19.89 -18.31 -6.56
N GLU A 198 -19.69 -19.59 -6.26
CA GLU A 198 -18.68 -20.03 -5.28
C GLU A 198 -17.24 -19.81 -5.77
N ASN A 199 -17.01 -19.96 -7.07
CA ASN A 199 -15.69 -19.80 -7.70
C ASN A 199 -15.37 -18.36 -8.10
N ASP A 200 -16.31 -17.44 -7.88
CA ASP A 200 -16.18 -16.04 -8.29
C ASP A 200 -15.40 -15.16 -7.31
N ILE A 201 -14.93 -15.74 -6.19
CA ILE A 201 -14.25 -15.02 -5.11
C ILE A 201 -12.74 -15.34 -5.07
N PRO A 202 -11.86 -14.38 -4.73
CA PRO A 202 -12.18 -13.01 -4.37
C PRO A 202 -12.64 -12.17 -5.57
N ALA A 203 -13.62 -11.29 -5.32
CA ALA A 203 -14.11 -10.32 -6.29
C ALA A 203 -14.02 -8.91 -5.71
N LEU A 204 -13.80 -7.92 -6.58
CA LEU A 204 -13.77 -6.51 -6.24
C LEU A 204 -14.89 -5.81 -7.01
N PHE A 205 -15.60 -4.92 -6.31
CA PHE A 205 -16.68 -4.13 -6.85
C PHE A 205 -16.47 -2.65 -6.55
N VAL A 206 -16.92 -1.80 -7.46
CA VAL A 206 -17.00 -0.35 -7.29
C VAL A 206 -18.47 0.06 -7.24
N ILE A 207 -18.84 0.83 -6.23
CA ILE A 207 -20.19 1.33 -5.98
C ILE A 207 -20.09 2.85 -5.84
N THR A 208 -20.75 3.63 -6.70
CA THR A 208 -20.62 5.10 -6.75
C THR A 208 -21.87 5.84 -6.34
N ASP A 209 -23.02 5.17 -6.26
CA ASP A 209 -24.33 5.74 -5.96
C ASP A 209 -24.89 5.27 -4.61
N GLY A 210 -24.09 4.52 -3.84
CA GLY A 210 -24.50 3.94 -2.56
C GLY A 210 -25.40 2.70 -2.67
N SER A 211 -25.71 2.23 -3.87
CA SER A 211 -26.52 1.02 -4.07
C SER A 211 -25.65 -0.19 -4.42
N ILE A 212 -25.85 -1.30 -3.71
CA ILE A 212 -25.18 -2.57 -4.04
C ILE A 212 -25.68 -3.16 -5.36
N GLU A 213 -26.91 -2.85 -5.76
CA GLU A 213 -27.52 -3.38 -7.00
C GLU A 213 -26.79 -2.86 -8.26
N ASN A 214 -26.19 -1.68 -8.15
CA ASN A 214 -25.41 -1.05 -9.23
C ASN A 214 -23.90 -1.28 -9.06
N ALA A 215 -23.50 -2.27 -8.25
CA ALA A 215 -22.10 -2.59 -8.02
C ALA A 215 -21.42 -3.09 -9.30
N GLU A 216 -20.41 -2.37 -9.78
CA GLU A 216 -19.65 -2.75 -10.95
C GLU A 216 -18.50 -3.69 -10.57
N ARG A 217 -18.54 -4.95 -11.07
CA ARG A 217 -17.47 -5.93 -10.85
C ARG A 217 -16.23 -5.57 -11.67
N TYR A 218 -15.08 -5.49 -11.01
CA TYR A 218 -13.80 -5.40 -11.69
C TYR A 218 -13.42 -6.74 -12.34
N GLN A 219 -13.17 -6.70 -13.65
CA GLN A 219 -12.90 -7.88 -14.48
C GLN A 219 -11.40 -8.19 -14.66
N GLY A 220 -10.52 -7.31 -14.20
CA GLY A 220 -9.08 -7.46 -14.37
C GLY A 220 -8.40 -8.32 -13.29
N LYS A 221 -7.07 -8.41 -13.38
CA LYS A 221 -6.27 -9.14 -12.38
C LYS A 221 -6.27 -8.39 -11.05
N LEU A 222 -6.58 -9.08 -9.95
CA LEU A 222 -6.48 -8.54 -8.59
C LEU A 222 -5.02 -8.39 -8.11
N LYS A 223 -4.28 -7.53 -8.80
CA LYS A 223 -2.90 -7.11 -8.49
C LYS A 223 -2.85 -5.59 -8.39
N TYR A 224 -1.87 -5.07 -7.66
CA TYR A 224 -1.78 -3.64 -7.38
C TYR A 224 -1.76 -2.77 -8.63
N LYS A 225 -0.83 -3.00 -9.56
CA LYS A 225 -0.67 -2.18 -10.78
C LYS A 225 -1.97 -2.04 -11.60
N PRO A 226 -2.62 -3.13 -12.06
CA PRO A 226 -3.83 -3.01 -12.87
C PRO A 226 -5.03 -2.44 -12.09
N LEU A 227 -5.17 -2.71 -10.79
CA LEU A 227 -6.22 -2.11 -9.97
C LEU A 227 -5.99 -0.62 -9.72
N ASN A 228 -4.76 -0.22 -9.40
CA ASN A 228 -4.41 1.18 -9.21
C ASN A 228 -4.69 1.99 -10.49
N GLN A 229 -4.33 1.45 -11.66
CA GLN A 229 -4.63 2.08 -12.94
C GLN A 229 -6.14 2.19 -13.19
N TYR A 230 -6.89 1.12 -12.96
CA TYR A 230 -8.35 1.13 -13.09
C TYR A 230 -8.99 2.17 -12.16
N LEU A 231 -8.66 2.16 -10.87
CA LEU A 231 -9.22 3.12 -9.91
C LEU A 231 -8.83 4.56 -10.21
N GLN A 232 -7.65 4.83 -10.77
CA GLN A 232 -7.27 6.17 -11.23
C GLN A 232 -8.14 6.68 -12.39
N GLN A 233 -8.67 5.77 -13.21
CA GLN A 233 -9.53 6.09 -14.35
C GLN A 233 -11.00 6.19 -13.94
N THR A 234 -11.43 5.33 -13.01
CA THR A 234 -12.83 5.21 -12.58
C THR A 234 -13.23 6.21 -11.50
N LEU A 235 -12.32 6.53 -10.56
CA LEU A 235 -12.65 7.39 -9.43
C LEU A 235 -12.54 8.88 -9.77
N PRO A 236 -13.45 9.75 -9.26
CA PRO A 236 -13.37 11.20 -9.47
C PRO A 236 -12.02 11.78 -9.01
N SER A 237 -11.55 12.82 -9.69
CA SER A 237 -10.25 13.47 -9.41
C SER A 237 -10.05 13.96 -7.97
N GLN A 238 -11.16 14.17 -7.22
CA GLN A 238 -11.19 14.55 -5.79
C GLN A 238 -10.61 13.47 -4.86
N SER A 239 -10.40 12.23 -5.32
CA SER A 239 -9.72 11.20 -4.54
C SER A 239 -8.21 11.42 -4.38
N LYS A 240 -7.67 12.53 -4.94
CA LYS A 240 -6.27 12.95 -4.85
C LYS A 240 -5.96 13.87 -3.66
N THR A 241 -6.94 14.25 -2.85
CA THR A 241 -6.73 15.24 -1.77
C THR A 241 -5.83 14.65 -0.68
N PRO A 242 -4.63 15.22 -0.45
CA PRO A 242 -3.79 14.85 0.68
C PRO A 242 -4.59 14.99 1.97
N LEU A 243 -4.36 14.10 2.94
CA LEU A 243 -4.81 14.30 4.31
C LEU A 243 -4.42 15.72 4.72
N SER A 244 -5.40 16.60 4.93
CA SER A 244 -5.15 17.98 5.33
C SER A 244 -4.28 17.98 6.59
N ASN A 245 -3.18 18.72 6.55
CA ASN A 245 -2.49 19.11 7.77
C ASN A 245 -3.50 19.92 8.58
N ASP A 246 -3.90 19.41 9.75
CA ASP A 246 -4.48 20.24 10.80
C ASP A 246 -3.40 21.26 11.21
N SER A 247 -3.38 22.37 10.50
CA SER A 247 -2.66 23.58 10.86
C SER A 247 -3.21 24.05 12.20
N LYS A 248 -2.47 23.79 13.28
CA LYS A 248 -2.70 24.43 14.57
C LYS A 248 -2.83 25.94 14.36
N LYS A 249 -4.01 26.47 14.68
CA LYS A 249 -4.26 27.90 14.86
C LYS A 249 -3.23 28.44 15.87
N PRO A 250 -2.51 29.55 15.58
CA PRO A 250 -1.59 30.12 16.55
C PRO A 250 -2.40 30.58 17.77
N ARG A 251 -1.96 30.13 18.95
CA ARG A 251 -2.46 30.60 20.24
C ARG A 251 -1.90 32.01 20.42
N THR A 252 -2.78 33.00 20.33
CA THR A 252 -2.49 34.37 20.74
C THR A 252 -2.26 34.34 22.26
N GLU A 253 -1.04 34.63 22.69
CA GLU A 253 -0.77 34.96 24.10
C GLU A 253 -0.98 36.47 24.28
N LEU A 254 -1.65 36.81 25.40
CA LEU A 254 -1.83 38.15 25.94
C LEU A 254 -0.51 38.66 26.54
#